data_AF-A0AAW0UTC9-F1
#
_entry.id   AF-A0AAW0UTC9-F1
#
_cell.length_a   1.000
_cell.length_b   1.000
_cell.length_c   1.000
_cell.angle_alpha   90.00
_cell.angle_beta   90.00
_cell.angle_gamma   90.00
#
_symmetry.space_group_name_H-M   'P 1'
#
loop_
_entity.id
_entity.type
_entity.pdbx_description
1 polymer ?
#
loop_
_entity_poly.entity_id
_entity_poly.type
_entity_poly.pdbx_seq_one_letter_code
_entity_poly.pdbx_strand_id
1 'polypeptide(L)'
;MAAVTSRFVYISRRRTDIPERVKSGHDSRTCPVKSDPSRPAAYSTTFEHLSLGDASRWKCPRCLQPGVNVWHGCARRHAQPCSPPTEPPPPPPPSFPAIFPTTSASPQDLALRKSVASLQARCAALEDRFASLDARIDGLLTAHAATDTRLSTLVESQQTIVDSVTSLAERMDGLSDRLDKLCELIPITGQSPSSRSSFHSPVSFHQAQSSSLILH
;
A
#
# COMPACT_ATOMS: atom_id res chain seq x y z
N MET A 1 5.33 17.23 42.50
CA MET A 1 4.85 17.24 41.10
C MET A 1 5.51 16.07 40.37
N ALA A 2 4.74 15.03 40.04
CA ALA A 2 5.27 13.80 39.45
C ALA A 2 5.41 13.96 37.93
N ALA A 3 6.61 13.73 37.41
CA ALA A 3 6.91 13.79 35.99
C ALA A 3 6.41 12.52 35.29
N VAL A 4 5.39 12.68 34.44
CA VAL A 4 4.89 11.60 33.58
C VAL A 4 5.85 11.45 32.41
N THR A 5 6.78 10.50 32.50
CA THR A 5 7.63 10.10 31.38
C THR A 5 6.82 9.25 30.41
N SER A 6 6.28 9.87 29.36
CA SER A 6 5.62 9.17 28.26
C SER A 6 6.65 8.38 27.47
N ARG A 7 6.66 7.06 27.65
CA ARG A 7 7.46 6.13 26.84
C ARG A 7 6.69 5.81 25.57
N PHE A 8 7.08 6.43 24.46
CA PHE A 8 6.65 6.00 23.13
C PHE A 8 7.20 4.61 22.85
N VAL A 9 6.32 3.61 22.85
CA VAL A 9 6.63 2.27 22.38
C VAL A 9 6.65 2.31 20.85
N TYR A 10 7.85 2.29 20.27
CA TYR A 10 8.04 2.11 18.84
C TYR A 10 7.67 0.65 18.49
N ILE A 11 6.41 0.44 18.09
CA ILE A 11 5.98 -0.85 17.54
C ILE A 11 6.54 -0.95 16.13
N SER A 12 7.75 -1.48 15.99
CA SER A 12 8.28 -1.99 14.74
C SER A 12 7.36 -3.11 14.25
N ARG A 13 6.34 -2.78 13.46
CA ARG A 13 5.59 -3.78 12.69
C ARG A 13 6.56 -4.38 11.66
N ARG A 14 7.32 -5.40 12.06
CA ARG A 14 7.98 -6.31 11.12
C ARG A 14 6.87 -7.00 10.34
N ARG A 15 6.61 -6.53 9.13
CA ARG A 15 5.84 -7.25 8.11
C ARG A 15 6.64 -8.48 7.73
N THR A 16 6.39 -9.61 8.38
CA THR A 16 6.96 -10.92 8.01
C THR A 16 6.10 -11.69 7.02
N ASP A 17 4.93 -11.15 6.66
CA ASP A 17 3.91 -11.93 5.96
C ASP A 17 3.67 -11.40 4.54
N ILE A 18 4.67 -10.71 3.95
CA ILE A 18 4.69 -10.48 2.50
C ILE A 18 5.37 -11.71 1.89
N PRO A 19 4.66 -12.56 1.13
CA PRO A 19 5.30 -13.66 0.42
C PRO A 19 6.41 -13.09 -0.47
N GLU A 20 7.61 -13.68 -0.38
CA GLU A 20 8.76 -13.41 -1.23
C GLU A 20 8.38 -13.56 -2.71
N ARG A 21 7.88 -12.50 -3.31
CA ARG A 21 7.79 -12.32 -4.75
C ARG A 21 8.12 -10.87 -5.02
N VAL A 22 9.02 -10.65 -5.97
CA VAL A 22 9.63 -9.37 -6.36
C VAL A 22 10.87 -8.97 -5.54
N LYS A 23 11.88 -9.84 -5.53
CA LYS A 23 13.28 -9.42 -5.74
C LYS A 23 13.55 -9.35 -7.25
N SER A 24 12.91 -8.41 -7.92
CA SER A 24 13.40 -7.89 -9.18
C SER A 24 13.42 -6.39 -9.01
N GLY A 25 14.62 -5.81 -9.02
CA GLY A 25 14.79 -4.37 -9.00
C GLY A 25 13.86 -3.75 -10.04
N HIS A 26 13.01 -2.83 -9.62
CA HIS A 26 12.21 -2.05 -10.54
C HIS A 26 13.15 -1.17 -11.36
N ASP A 27 13.49 -1.67 -12.54
CA ASP A 27 14.09 -0.88 -13.60
C ASP A 27 13.09 0.22 -13.98
N SER A 28 13.46 1.47 -13.75
CA SER A 28 12.57 2.64 -13.84
C SER A 28 12.33 3.09 -15.29
N ARG A 29 12.26 2.15 -16.24
CA ARG A 29 12.20 2.45 -17.69
C ARG A 29 10.93 2.04 -18.42
N THR A 30 9.87 1.62 -17.72
CA THR A 30 8.62 1.25 -18.39
C THR A 30 7.43 2.05 -17.85
N CYS A 31 7.33 3.30 -18.31
CA CYS A 31 6.02 3.95 -18.37
C CYS A 31 5.19 3.21 -19.43
N PRO A 32 3.94 2.79 -19.14
CA PRO A 32 3.05 2.33 -20.18
C PRO A 32 2.66 3.55 -21.04
N VAL A 33 3.36 3.72 -22.15
CA VAL A 33 2.88 4.57 -23.24
C VAL A 33 1.56 3.97 -23.71
N LYS A 34 0.48 4.75 -23.56
CA LYS A 34 -0.78 4.49 -24.25
C LYS A 34 -0.50 4.53 -25.75
N SER A 35 -0.44 3.35 -26.37
CA SER A 35 -0.28 3.21 -27.82
C SER A 35 -1.61 3.54 -28.49
N ASP A 36 -1.65 4.64 -29.23
CA ASP A 36 -2.68 4.92 -30.23
C ASP A 36 -2.50 3.95 -31.42
N PRO A 37 -3.52 3.18 -31.83
CA PRO A 37 -3.39 2.24 -32.91
C PRO A 37 -3.72 2.91 -34.25
N SER A 38 -2.82 3.75 -34.78
CA SER A 38 -2.89 4.22 -36.18
C SER A 38 -1.59 4.92 -36.63
N ARG A 39 -0.48 4.19 -36.85
CA ARG A 39 0.58 4.68 -37.74
C ARG A 39 1.50 3.56 -38.26
N PRO A 40 1.69 3.42 -39.58
CA PRO A 40 2.64 2.45 -40.12
C PRO A 40 4.08 2.94 -39.98
N ALA A 41 4.94 1.94 -39.72
CA ALA A 41 6.36 2.04 -39.43
C ALA A 41 7.18 2.66 -40.56
N ALA A 42 8.16 3.48 -40.19
CA ALA A 42 9.52 3.48 -40.76
C ALA A 42 10.30 4.68 -40.21
N TYR A 43 11.15 4.49 -39.20
CA TYR A 43 12.54 4.99 -39.22
C TYR A 43 13.27 4.53 -37.95
N SER A 44 14.39 3.84 -38.15
CA SER A 44 15.40 3.59 -37.12
C SER A 44 15.85 4.90 -36.51
N THR A 45 15.81 5.01 -35.18
CA THR A 45 16.52 6.06 -34.46
C THR A 45 17.31 5.44 -33.32
N THR A 46 18.62 5.65 -33.39
CA THR A 46 19.65 5.33 -32.42
C THR A 46 19.23 5.83 -31.04
N PHE A 47 19.12 4.91 -30.08
CA PHE A 47 18.69 5.21 -28.72
C PHE A 47 19.88 5.86 -27.97
N GLU A 48 19.91 7.19 -27.90
CA GLU A 48 20.80 7.89 -26.98
C GLU A 48 20.42 7.55 -25.53
N HIS A 49 21.45 7.21 -24.77
CA HIS A 49 21.40 6.81 -23.39
C HIS A 49 21.00 8.01 -22.51
N LEU A 50 19.70 8.27 -22.35
CA LEU A 50 19.21 9.29 -21.42
C LEU A 50 19.61 8.90 -19.99
N SER A 51 20.57 9.69 -19.49
CA SER A 51 21.14 9.62 -18.16
C SER A 51 20.05 9.74 -17.10
N LEU A 52 20.14 8.86 -16.10
CA LEU A 52 19.35 8.88 -14.87
C LEU A 52 19.31 10.31 -14.33
N GLY A 53 18.11 10.91 -14.42
CA GLY A 53 17.89 12.33 -14.16
C GLY A 53 18.47 12.77 -12.82
N ASP A 54 19.37 13.72 -12.92
CA ASP A 54 20.17 14.36 -11.88
C ASP A 54 19.27 14.89 -10.74
N ALA A 55 19.00 14.04 -9.73
CA ALA A 55 18.23 14.41 -8.53
C ALA A 55 18.89 15.57 -7.73
N SER A 56 20.13 15.90 -8.09
CA SER A 56 20.94 17.03 -7.62
C SER A 56 20.29 18.41 -7.84
N ARG A 57 19.27 18.53 -8.69
CA ARG A 57 18.63 19.84 -8.99
C ARG A 57 17.57 20.30 -7.99
N TRP A 58 17.07 19.44 -7.11
CA TRP A 58 16.08 19.85 -6.12
C TRP A 58 16.75 20.60 -4.98
N LYS A 59 16.56 21.93 -4.98
CA LYS A 59 16.99 22.84 -3.92
C LYS A 59 15.83 23.06 -2.96
N CYS A 60 16.09 23.01 -1.66
CA CYS A 60 15.08 23.37 -0.67
C CYS A 60 14.60 24.82 -0.93
N PRO A 61 13.30 25.10 -1.10
CA PRO A 61 12.82 26.46 -1.41
C PRO A 61 13.10 27.46 -0.28
N ARG A 62 13.39 27.00 0.95
CA ARG A 62 13.76 27.86 2.08
C ARG A 62 15.26 28.14 2.20
N CYS A 63 16.11 27.16 1.90
CA CYS A 63 17.55 27.25 2.18
C CYS A 63 18.44 27.10 0.92
N LEU A 64 17.85 26.86 -0.26
CA LEU A 64 18.45 26.70 -1.59
C LEU A 64 19.63 25.70 -1.71
N GLN A 65 19.85 24.88 -0.69
CA GLN A 65 20.88 23.85 -0.67
C GLN A 65 20.43 22.63 -1.50
N PRO A 66 21.28 22.11 -2.40
CA PRO A 66 21.02 20.88 -3.13
C PRO A 66 21.15 19.65 -2.19
N GLY A 67 20.31 18.64 -2.40
CA GLY A 67 20.45 17.34 -1.73
C GLY A 67 19.68 17.15 -0.41
N VAL A 68 18.66 17.98 -0.13
CA VAL A 68 17.79 17.77 1.05
C VAL A 68 16.35 17.54 0.60
N ASN A 69 15.90 16.30 0.78
CA ASN A 69 14.56 15.85 0.45
C ASN A 69 13.55 16.71 1.24
N VAL A 70 12.52 17.23 0.57
CA VAL A 70 11.46 18.08 1.16
C VAL A 70 10.83 17.50 2.43
N TRP A 71 10.92 16.18 2.62
CA TRP A 71 10.36 15.44 3.75
C TRP A 71 11.22 15.45 5.03
N HIS A 72 12.51 15.76 4.94
CA HIS A 72 13.36 15.93 6.12
C HIS A 72 13.56 17.43 6.30
N GLY A 73 12.72 18.06 7.14
CA GLY A 73 12.74 19.50 7.37
C GLY A 73 14.15 20.06 7.50
N CYS A 74 14.45 21.17 6.81
CA CYS A 74 15.78 21.82 6.80
C CYS A 74 16.16 22.11 8.28
N ALA A 75 17.03 21.28 8.86
CA ALA A 75 17.37 21.28 10.29
C ALA A 75 18.12 22.55 10.76
N ARG A 76 18.34 23.52 9.86
CA ARG A 76 18.96 24.79 10.19
C ARG A 76 17.90 25.82 10.60
N ARG A 77 17.82 25.95 11.93
CA ARG A 77 17.56 27.15 12.73
C ARG A 77 16.10 27.42 13.12
N HIS A 78 15.76 26.98 14.33
CA HIS A 78 15.24 27.90 15.33
C HIS A 78 16.34 28.93 15.65
N ALA A 79 16.31 30.08 15.00
CA ALA A 79 16.93 31.27 15.55
C ALA A 79 15.99 31.83 16.63
N GLN A 80 16.61 32.31 17.71
CA GLN A 80 15.98 32.73 18.96
C GLN A 80 14.74 33.62 18.79
N PRO A 81 13.77 33.56 19.73
CA PRO A 81 12.76 34.60 19.85
C PRO A 81 13.45 35.94 20.11
N CYS A 82 13.35 36.82 19.10
CA CYS A 82 13.73 38.22 19.20
C CYS A 82 12.87 38.83 20.31
N SER A 83 13.50 39.37 21.35
CA SER A 83 12.84 40.13 22.41
C SER A 83 12.03 41.30 21.81
N PRO A 84 10.84 41.60 22.34
CA PRO A 84 10.01 42.68 21.82
C PRO A 84 10.73 44.03 22.01
N PRO A 85 10.74 44.90 20.98
CA PRO A 85 11.22 46.26 21.17
C PRO A 85 10.30 46.99 22.15
N THR A 86 10.89 47.63 23.16
CA THR A 86 10.23 48.52 24.10
C THR A 86 9.50 49.62 23.32
N GLU A 87 8.18 49.54 23.30
CA GLU A 87 7.30 50.50 22.65
C GLU A 87 7.25 51.80 23.46
N PRO A 88 7.63 52.96 22.90
CA PRO A 88 7.46 54.25 23.57
C PRO A 88 5.96 54.60 23.67
N PRO A 89 5.55 55.35 24.72
CA PRO A 89 4.16 55.64 24.99
C PRO A 89 3.48 56.43 23.86
N PRO A 90 2.19 56.18 23.59
CA PRO A 90 1.47 56.81 22.48
C PRO A 90 1.25 58.31 22.74
N PRO A 91 1.45 59.18 21.73
CA PRO A 91 1.08 60.59 21.82
C PRO A 91 -0.45 60.78 21.85
N PRO A 92 -0.95 61.88 22.42
CA PRO A 92 -2.38 62.16 22.54
C PRO A 92 -3.06 62.32 21.16
N PRO A 93 -4.35 61.95 21.04
CA PRO A 93 -5.06 61.94 19.77
C PRO A 93 -5.24 63.36 19.23
N PRO A 94 -4.83 63.66 17.99
CA PRO A 94 -5.19 64.91 17.35
C PRO A 94 -6.67 64.89 16.97
N SER A 95 -7.40 65.94 17.37
CA SER A 95 -8.77 66.18 16.93
C SER A 95 -8.78 66.52 15.43
N PHE A 96 -8.96 65.50 14.58
CA PHE A 96 -9.09 65.71 13.14
C PHE A 96 -10.55 66.01 12.75
N PRO A 97 -10.76 66.97 11.84
CA PRO A 97 -12.08 67.24 11.27
C PRO A 97 -12.56 66.05 10.43
N ALA A 98 -13.88 65.85 10.42
CA ALA A 98 -14.57 64.82 9.64
C ALA A 98 -14.33 65.01 8.14
N ILE A 99 -13.25 64.43 7.63
CA ILE A 99 -13.00 64.26 6.21
C ILE A 99 -13.80 63.03 5.79
N PHE A 100 -14.91 63.25 5.09
CA PHE A 100 -15.66 62.19 4.43
C PHE A 100 -14.71 61.42 3.49
N PRO A 101 -14.54 60.10 3.65
CA PRO A 101 -13.68 59.34 2.76
C PRO A 101 -14.39 59.21 1.41
N THR A 102 -14.02 60.05 0.45
CA THR A 102 -14.24 59.78 -0.97
C THR A 102 -13.42 58.53 -1.31
N THR A 103 -14.11 57.40 -1.24
CA THR A 103 -13.62 56.06 -1.59
C THR A 103 -13.38 56.01 -3.10
N SER A 104 -12.32 56.66 -3.57
CA SER A 104 -11.74 56.39 -4.87
C SER A 104 -10.86 55.17 -4.69
N ALA A 105 -11.46 53.98 -4.85
CA ALA A 105 -10.72 52.72 -4.78
C ALA A 105 -9.59 52.78 -5.81
N SER A 106 -8.35 52.78 -5.33
CA SER A 106 -7.18 52.79 -6.18
C SER A 106 -7.22 51.56 -7.10
N PRO A 107 -6.77 51.65 -8.37
CA PRO A 107 -6.71 50.50 -9.27
C PRO A 107 -5.95 49.30 -8.66
N GLN A 108 -5.02 49.54 -7.73
CA GLN A 108 -4.33 48.50 -6.98
C GLN A 108 -5.26 47.71 -6.05
N ASP A 109 -6.20 48.37 -5.37
CA ASP A 109 -7.16 47.71 -4.48
C ASP A 109 -8.10 46.79 -5.26
N LEU A 110 -8.51 47.21 -6.46
CA LEU A 110 -9.35 46.39 -7.33
C LEU A 110 -8.59 45.15 -7.84
N ALA A 111 -7.30 45.28 -8.16
CA ALA A 111 -6.46 44.14 -8.53
C ALA A 111 -6.29 43.15 -7.36
N LEU A 112 -6.07 43.65 -6.14
CA LEU A 112 -5.98 42.82 -4.93
C LEU A 112 -7.30 42.11 -4.63
N ARG A 113 -8.45 42.81 -4.75
CA ARG A 113 -9.76 42.17 -4.55
C ARG A 113 -9.99 41.03 -5.55
N LYS A 114 -9.60 41.20 -6.81
CA LYS A 114 -9.68 40.15 -7.83
C LYS A 114 -8.76 38.95 -7.51
N SER A 115 -7.53 39.20 -7.05
CA SER A 115 -6.61 38.11 -6.70
C SER A 115 -7.09 37.35 -5.46
N VAL A 116 -7.62 38.04 -4.45
CA VAL A 116 -8.23 37.43 -3.26
C VAL A 116 -9.45 36.59 -3.64
N ALA A 117 -10.36 37.12 -4.47
CA ALA A 117 -11.52 36.36 -4.95
C ALA A 117 -11.10 35.10 -5.74
N SER A 118 -10.06 35.21 -6.58
CA SER A 118 -9.51 34.07 -7.31
C SER A 118 -8.88 33.03 -6.38
N LEU A 119 -8.15 33.46 -5.35
CA LEU A 119 -7.57 32.57 -4.35
C LEU A 119 -8.66 31.86 -3.56
N GLN A 120 -9.70 32.59 -3.12
CA GLN A 120 -10.84 32.04 -2.40
C GLN A 120 -11.56 30.97 -3.23
N ALA A 121 -11.78 31.23 -4.52
CA ALA A 121 -12.37 30.25 -5.44
C ALA A 121 -11.50 28.98 -5.57
N ARG A 122 -10.17 29.14 -5.63
CA ARG A 122 -9.24 27.99 -5.66
C ARG A 122 -9.24 27.20 -4.35
N CYS A 123 -9.36 27.88 -3.20
CA CYS A 123 -9.47 27.24 -1.89
C CYS A 123 -10.77 26.42 -1.80
N ALA A 124 -11.91 26.99 -2.19
CA ALA A 124 -13.19 26.27 -2.22
C ALA A 124 -13.11 25.02 -3.13
N ALA A 125 -12.54 25.15 -4.33
CA ALA A 125 -12.34 24.01 -5.23
C ALA A 125 -11.40 22.92 -4.66
N LEU A 126 -10.44 23.29 -3.81
CA LEU A 126 -9.59 22.31 -3.12
C LEU A 126 -10.34 21.62 -1.99
N GLU A 127 -11.15 22.35 -1.22
CA GLU A 127 -12.02 21.79 -0.18
C GLU A 127 -12.99 20.74 -0.77
N ASP A 128 -13.62 21.05 -1.90
CA ASP A 128 -14.49 20.10 -2.62
C ASP A 128 -13.74 18.83 -3.05
N ARG A 129 -12.50 19.00 -3.53
CA ARG A 129 -11.65 17.86 -3.93
C ARG A 129 -11.24 17.01 -2.72
N PHE A 130 -10.95 17.62 -1.58
CA PHE A 130 -10.65 16.89 -0.35
C PHE A 130 -11.87 16.13 0.15
N ALA A 131 -13.04 16.77 0.19
CA ALA A 131 -14.30 16.09 0.56
C ALA A 131 -14.59 14.89 -0.37
N SER A 132 -14.34 15.02 -1.67
CA SER A 132 -14.46 13.91 -2.62
C SER A 132 -13.43 12.79 -2.38
N LEU A 133 -12.19 13.13 -2.00
CA LEU A 133 -11.17 12.15 -1.65
C LEU A 133 -11.52 11.41 -0.36
N ASP A 134 -12.00 12.11 0.66
CA ASP A 134 -12.44 11.52 1.93
C ASP A 134 -13.56 10.50 1.69
N ALA A 135 -14.59 10.88 0.92
CA ALA A 135 -15.67 9.96 0.53
C ALA A 135 -15.16 8.72 -0.22
N ARG A 136 -14.13 8.87 -1.06
CA ARG A 136 -13.50 7.72 -1.75
C ARG A 136 -12.72 6.84 -0.79
N ILE A 137 -12.03 7.41 0.19
CA ILE A 137 -11.29 6.67 1.22
C ILE A 137 -12.28 5.88 2.08
N ASP A 138 -13.39 6.49 2.50
CA ASP A 138 -14.45 5.80 3.26
C ASP A 138 -15.06 4.64 2.46
N GLY A 139 -15.29 4.84 1.17
CA GLY A 139 -15.74 3.78 0.27
C GLY A 139 -14.74 2.62 0.17
N LEU A 140 -13.44 2.92 0.07
CA LEU A 140 -12.39 1.90 0.06
C LEU A 140 -12.28 1.15 1.39
N LEU A 141 -12.39 1.85 2.52
CA LEU A 141 -12.38 1.23 3.86
C LEU A 141 -13.57 0.29 4.04
N THR A 142 -14.75 0.69 3.56
CA THR A 142 -15.95 -0.16 3.59
C THR A 142 -15.78 -1.41 2.73
N ALA A 143 -15.24 -1.25 1.52
CA ALA A 143 -14.96 -2.38 0.62
C ALA A 143 -13.92 -3.34 1.23
N HIS A 144 -12.88 -2.79 1.88
CA HIS A 144 -11.87 -3.59 2.58
C HIS A 144 -12.46 -4.40 3.73
N ALA A 145 -13.31 -3.79 4.56
CA ALA A 145 -13.98 -4.51 5.65
C ALA A 145 -14.87 -5.64 5.11
N ALA A 146 -15.53 -5.43 3.97
CA ALA A 146 -16.32 -6.47 3.31
C ALA A 146 -15.43 -7.62 2.78
N THR A 147 -14.27 -7.32 2.20
CA THR A 147 -13.31 -8.36 1.77
C THR A 147 -12.74 -9.14 2.95
N ASP A 148 -12.41 -8.48 4.05
CA ASP A 148 -11.90 -9.13 5.27
C ASP A 148 -12.93 -10.12 5.84
N THR A 149 -14.20 -9.71 5.85
CA THR A 149 -15.30 -10.59 6.30
C THR A 149 -15.43 -11.81 5.39
N ARG A 150 -15.37 -11.64 4.07
CA ARG A 150 -15.43 -12.76 3.11
C ARG A 150 -14.25 -13.72 3.26
N LEU A 151 -13.05 -13.18 3.45
CA LEU A 151 -11.86 -14.01 3.68
C LEU A 151 -11.96 -14.80 4.99
N SER A 152 -12.50 -14.19 6.04
CA SER A 152 -12.72 -14.86 7.33
C SER A 152 -13.69 -16.05 7.18
N THR A 153 -14.84 -15.84 6.53
CA THR A 153 -15.78 -16.92 6.23
C THR A 153 -15.17 -18.01 5.34
N LEU A 154 -14.34 -17.64 4.37
CA LEU A 154 -13.66 -18.60 3.51
C LEU A 154 -12.70 -19.48 4.33
N VAL A 155 -11.91 -18.89 5.22
CA VAL A 155 -11.00 -19.62 6.12
C VAL A 155 -11.78 -20.58 7.02
N GLU A 156 -12.90 -20.15 7.61
CA GLU A 156 -13.76 -21.03 8.42
C GLU A 156 -14.33 -22.21 7.60
N SER A 157 -14.76 -21.95 6.36
CA SER A 157 -15.25 -23.01 5.47
C SER A 157 -14.16 -23.99 5.08
N GLN A 158 -12.92 -23.52 4.86
CA GLN A 158 -11.77 -24.36 4.56
C GLN A 158 -11.40 -25.22 5.76
N GLN A 159 -11.41 -24.66 6.98
CA GLN A 159 -11.17 -25.42 8.19
C GLN A 159 -12.19 -26.56 8.35
N THR A 160 -13.47 -26.29 8.09
CA THR A 160 -14.53 -27.30 8.13
C THR A 160 -14.28 -28.42 7.11
N ILE A 161 -13.83 -28.08 5.90
CA ILE A 161 -13.48 -29.06 4.87
C ILE A 161 -12.29 -29.91 5.33
N VAL A 162 -11.23 -29.30 5.86
CA VAL A 162 -10.04 -30.00 6.38
C VAL A 162 -10.45 -31.00 7.46
N ASP A 163 -11.28 -30.58 8.42
CA ASP A 163 -11.76 -31.46 9.50
C ASP A 163 -12.57 -32.65 8.95
N SER A 164 -13.41 -32.40 7.94
CA SER A 164 -14.20 -33.46 7.29
C SER A 164 -13.33 -34.48 6.54
N VAL A 165 -12.28 -34.02 5.86
CA VAL A 165 -11.32 -34.87 5.15
C VAL A 165 -10.50 -35.69 6.13
N THR A 166 -10.04 -35.09 7.23
CA THR A 166 -9.33 -35.81 8.30
C THR A 166 -10.21 -36.93 8.89
N SER A 167 -11.47 -36.64 9.22
CA SER A 167 -12.40 -37.67 9.72
C SER A 167 -12.65 -38.79 8.69
N LEU A 168 -12.74 -38.44 7.39
CA LEU A 168 -12.87 -39.44 6.34
C LEU A 168 -11.63 -40.33 6.22
N ALA A 169 -10.44 -39.74 6.32
CA ALA A 169 -9.17 -40.48 6.30
C ALA A 169 -9.11 -41.48 7.47
N GLU A 170 -9.43 -41.05 8.69
CA GLU A 170 -9.48 -41.93 9.88
C GLU A 170 -10.47 -43.09 9.69
N ARG A 171 -11.62 -42.84 9.06
CA ARG A 171 -12.60 -43.90 8.74
C ARG A 171 -12.07 -44.87 7.69
N MET A 172 -11.32 -44.40 6.70
CA MET A 172 -10.69 -45.25 5.70
C MET A 172 -9.60 -46.12 6.32
N ASP A 173 -8.76 -45.57 7.19
CA ASP A 173 -7.73 -46.32 7.91
C ASP A 173 -8.38 -47.43 8.77
N GLY A 174 -9.44 -47.11 9.49
CA GLY A 174 -10.20 -48.10 10.25
C GLY A 174 -10.89 -49.17 9.38
N LEU A 175 -11.24 -48.88 8.13
CA LEU A 175 -11.74 -49.87 7.18
C LEU A 175 -10.61 -50.76 6.65
N SER A 176 -9.44 -50.19 6.34
CA SER A 176 -8.24 -50.91 5.92
C SER A 176 -7.81 -51.92 6.98
N ASP A 177 -7.72 -51.51 8.25
CA ASP A 177 -7.39 -52.40 9.37
C ASP A 177 -8.35 -53.58 9.50
N ARG A 178 -9.64 -53.36 9.22
CA ARG A 178 -10.66 -54.42 9.29
C ARG A 178 -10.53 -55.37 8.11
N LEU A 179 -10.19 -54.89 6.92
CA LEU A 179 -9.92 -55.73 5.76
C LEU A 179 -8.67 -56.58 5.98
N ASP A 180 -7.60 -56.01 6.54
CA ASP A 180 -6.38 -56.75 6.87
C ASP A 180 -6.67 -57.89 7.85
N LYS A 181 -7.45 -57.62 8.90
CA LYS A 181 -7.91 -58.65 9.84
C LYS A 181 -8.74 -59.74 9.17
N LEU A 182 -9.61 -59.39 8.20
CA LEU A 182 -10.39 -60.37 7.45
C LEU A 182 -9.50 -61.22 6.54
N CYS A 183 -8.48 -60.64 5.90
CA CYS A 183 -7.50 -61.36 5.10
C CYS A 183 -6.72 -62.39 5.93
N GLU A 184 -6.31 -62.03 7.16
CA GLU A 184 -5.64 -62.96 8.08
C GLU A 184 -6.55 -64.12 8.53
N LEU A 185 -7.86 -63.89 8.64
CA LEU A 185 -8.84 -64.89 9.06
C LEU A 185 -9.31 -65.82 7.95
N ILE A 186 -9.06 -65.51 6.68
CA ILE A 186 -9.34 -66.38 5.55
C ILE A 186 -8.07 -67.18 5.28
N PRO A 187 -7.87 -68.37 5.91
CA PRO A 187 -6.77 -69.23 5.53
C PRO A 187 -6.94 -69.56 4.05
N ILE A 188 -5.95 -69.20 3.24
CA ILE A 188 -5.89 -69.58 1.84
C ILE A 188 -5.74 -71.10 1.80
N THR A 189 -6.87 -71.81 1.83
CA THR A 189 -6.96 -73.25 1.59
C THR A 189 -6.59 -73.49 0.12
N GLY A 190 -5.30 -73.46 -0.19
CA GLY A 190 -4.83 -73.57 -1.57
C GLY A 190 -3.32 -73.47 -1.81
N GLN A 191 -2.48 -73.03 -0.85
CA GLN A 191 -1.03 -73.05 -1.07
C GLN A 191 -0.42 -74.43 -0.81
N SER A 192 -0.43 -75.25 -1.86
CA SER A 192 0.60 -76.27 -2.08
C SER A 192 1.94 -75.57 -2.37
N PRO A 193 3.03 -75.87 -1.64
CA PRO A 193 4.27 -75.07 -1.60
C PRO A 193 5.21 -75.25 -2.80
N SER A 194 4.70 -75.28 -4.03
CA SER A 194 5.52 -75.51 -5.23
C SER A 194 5.09 -74.63 -6.40
N SER A 195 5.54 -73.37 -6.43
CA SER A 195 5.95 -72.65 -7.65
C SER A 195 6.35 -71.21 -7.32
N ARG A 196 7.65 -70.98 -7.13
CA ARG A 196 8.27 -69.65 -7.25
C ARG A 196 8.04 -69.15 -8.67
N SER A 197 7.14 -68.20 -8.90
CA SER A 197 7.18 -67.38 -10.10
C SER A 197 7.40 -65.91 -9.72
N SER A 198 8.52 -65.43 -10.25
CA SER A 198 9.06 -64.09 -10.11
C SER A 198 8.23 -63.11 -10.94
N PHE A 199 7.29 -62.40 -10.32
CA PHE A 199 6.68 -61.22 -10.94
C PHE A 199 6.58 -60.08 -9.92
N HIS A 200 7.71 -59.46 -9.63
CA HIS A 200 7.76 -58.10 -9.11
C HIS A 200 7.63 -57.14 -10.30
N SER A 201 6.45 -56.55 -10.47
CA SER A 201 6.30 -55.31 -11.23
C SER A 201 5.96 -54.19 -10.23
N PRO A 202 6.85 -53.22 -10.00
CA PRO A 202 6.54 -52.07 -9.17
C PRO A 202 5.55 -51.18 -9.93
N VAL A 203 4.33 -51.09 -9.42
CA VAL A 203 3.38 -50.07 -9.88
C VAL A 203 3.85 -48.74 -9.32
N SER A 204 4.60 -48.00 -10.13
CA SER A 204 4.98 -46.62 -9.87
C SER A 204 3.72 -45.76 -9.79
N PHE A 205 3.25 -45.50 -8.57
CA PHE A 205 2.22 -44.49 -8.33
C PHE A 205 2.84 -43.12 -8.64
N HIS A 206 2.53 -42.59 -9.83
CA HIS A 206 2.83 -41.21 -10.19
C HIS A 206 2.04 -40.30 -9.24
N GLN A 207 2.73 -39.81 -8.20
CA GLN A 207 2.28 -38.71 -7.37
C GLN A 207 2.24 -37.44 -8.25
N ALA A 208 1.12 -37.25 -8.94
CA ALA A 208 0.81 -36.00 -9.61
C ALA A 208 0.62 -34.94 -8.52
N GLN A 209 1.70 -34.22 -8.25
CA GLN A 209 1.66 -32.97 -7.49
C GLN A 209 0.59 -32.08 -8.13
N SER A 210 -0.51 -31.89 -7.41
CA SER A 210 -1.48 -30.86 -7.72
C SER A 210 -0.79 -29.52 -7.54
N SER A 211 -0.25 -29.00 -8.63
CA SER A 211 0.17 -27.60 -8.74
C SER A 211 -1.03 -26.74 -8.40
N SER A 212 -0.99 -26.18 -7.19
CA SER A 212 -1.89 -25.14 -6.72
C SER A 212 -1.77 -23.95 -7.68
N LEU A 213 -2.70 -23.88 -8.64
CA LEU A 213 -2.99 -22.69 -9.41
C LEU A 213 -3.65 -21.69 -8.46
N ILE A 214 -2.80 -20.98 -7.73
CA ILE A 214 -3.13 -19.73 -7.08
C ILE A 214 -3.51 -18.76 -8.20
N LEU A 215 -4.81 -18.51 -8.37
CA LEU A 215 -5.32 -17.38 -9.16
C LEU A 215 -4.77 -16.10 -8.53
N HIS A 216 -4.06 -15.31 -9.34
CA HIS A 216 -3.76 -13.90 -9.10
C HIS A 216 -4.97 -13.04 -9.44
#